data_AF-A0A4Q3U7M8-F1
#
_entry.id   AF-A0A4Q3U7M8-F1
#
_cell.length_a   1.000
_cell.length_b   1.000
_cell.length_c   1.000
_cell.angle_alpha   90.00
_cell.angle_beta   90.00
_cell.angle_gamma   90.00
#
_symmetry.space_group_name_H-M   'P 1'
#
loop_
_entity.id
_entity.type
_entity.pdbx_description
1 polymer ?
#
loop_
_entity_poly.entity_id
_entity_poly.type
_entity_poly.pdbx_seq_one_letter_code
_entity_poly.pdbx_strand_id
1 'polypeptide(L)'
;MRIIHNVGMRFEHEPGSWIEVVDARPARDGWAVLTRDGSLLGTRVDLEGLQGTLELHLSPDEQFAAVVERFGQFGRVFELSTGHKTMDLDRGDYHPETSVHPAAFFTLDGRTLLVHGTDWNRLDVSDPETGEVMTTREPTSCVDAGDVPEHYLDYFHAGLSVSP
;
A
#
# COMPACT_ATOMS: atom_id res chain seq x y z
N MET A 1 -19.18 11.91 26.51
CA MET A 1 -18.55 10.63 26.12
C MET A 1 -19.01 10.26 24.72
N ARG A 2 -18.17 10.53 23.72
CA ARG A 2 -18.24 9.88 22.41
C ARG A 2 -16.79 9.75 21.94
N ILE A 3 -16.29 8.55 22.12
CA ILE A 3 -14.93 8.12 21.81
C ILE A 3 -14.86 8.03 20.29
N ILE A 4 -13.99 8.83 19.67
CA ILE A 4 -13.68 8.76 18.24
C ILE A 4 -12.35 8.00 18.15
N HIS A 5 -12.41 6.78 17.63
CA HIS A 5 -11.27 5.90 17.41
C HIS A 5 -10.53 6.31 16.12
N ASN A 6 -9.23 6.00 16.03
CA ASN A 6 -8.37 6.15 14.86
C ASN A 6 -9.12 6.08 13.51
N VAL A 7 -9.02 7.15 12.73
CA VAL A 7 -9.03 7.10 11.27
C VAL A 7 -7.77 7.91 10.93
N GLY A 8 -6.66 7.29 10.53
CA GLY A 8 -5.36 7.98 10.46
C GLY A 8 -5.46 9.26 9.63
N MET A 9 -5.11 10.48 10.10
CA MET A 9 -4.53 10.99 11.35
C MET A 9 -5.02 12.45 11.58
N ARG A 10 -4.81 13.00 12.80
CA ARG A 10 -4.84 14.46 13.10
C ARG A 10 -3.84 14.79 14.22
N PHE A 11 -2.95 15.77 14.08
CA PHE A 11 -2.25 16.44 15.20
C PHE A 11 -1.82 17.89 14.90
N GLU A 12 -1.73 18.70 15.96
CA GLU A 12 -1.35 20.12 16.05
C GLU A 12 0.19 20.35 16.13
N HIS A 13 0.55 21.62 15.92
CA HIS A 13 1.83 22.28 15.59
C HIS A 13 2.95 22.31 16.65
N GLU A 14 4.21 22.09 16.21
CA GLU A 14 5.51 22.78 16.51
C GLU A 14 6.67 22.01 15.77
N PRO A 15 7.80 22.64 15.41
CA PRO A 15 8.46 22.43 14.10
C PRO A 15 9.47 21.27 14.01
N GLY A 16 9.29 20.40 13.01
CA GLY A 16 10.21 19.30 12.72
C GLY A 16 9.73 18.30 11.64
N SER A 17 9.09 18.83 10.58
CA SER A 17 8.70 18.17 9.32
C SER A 17 7.96 16.81 9.35
N TRP A 18 6.66 16.86 9.00
CA TRP A 18 5.88 15.74 8.46
C TRP A 18 4.85 16.25 7.42
N ILE A 19 4.83 15.67 6.22
CA ILE A 19 3.70 14.88 5.68
C ILE A 19 2.24 15.23 6.09
N GLU A 20 1.67 16.41 5.83
CA GLU A 20 0.23 16.64 6.08
C GLU A 20 -0.61 16.27 4.83
N VAL A 21 -1.31 15.13 4.87
CA VAL A 21 -2.40 14.84 3.91
C VAL A 21 -3.59 15.73 4.30
N VAL A 22 -3.63 16.96 3.77
CA VAL A 22 -4.59 17.99 4.23
C VAL A 22 -6.03 17.64 3.82
N ASP A 23 -6.23 16.92 2.72
CA ASP A 23 -7.56 16.50 2.28
C ASP A 23 -7.48 15.39 1.23
N ALA A 24 -8.09 14.25 1.53
CA ALA A 24 -8.19 13.10 0.63
C ALA A 24 -9.68 12.90 0.35
N ARG A 25 -10.27 13.82 -0.41
CA ARG A 25 -11.68 13.74 -0.79
C ARG A 25 -11.82 13.02 -2.10
N PRO A 26 -12.90 12.24 -2.29
CA PRO A 26 -13.41 12.03 -3.63
C PRO A 26 -13.73 13.40 -4.22
N ALA A 27 -12.82 13.94 -5.03
CA ALA A 27 -13.22 14.85 -6.08
C ALA A 27 -14.20 14.08 -6.98
N ARG A 28 -15.05 14.79 -7.71
CA ARG A 28 -16.08 14.15 -8.57
C ARG A 28 -15.52 13.03 -9.47
N ASP A 29 -14.20 13.03 -9.73
CA ASP A 29 -13.46 12.06 -10.55
C ASP A 29 -12.06 11.66 -9.99
N GLY A 30 -11.80 11.61 -8.67
CA GLY A 30 -10.50 11.11 -8.15
C GLY A 30 -10.03 11.61 -6.77
N TRP A 31 -8.75 11.39 -6.45
CA TRP A 31 -8.06 11.85 -5.21
C TRP A 31 -7.07 12.99 -5.53
N ALA A 32 -6.71 13.78 -4.51
CA ALA A 32 -5.65 14.79 -4.57
C ALA A 32 -4.63 14.50 -3.46
N VAL A 33 -3.33 14.64 -3.77
CA VAL A 33 -2.24 14.45 -2.81
C VAL A 33 -1.58 15.81 -2.58
N LEU A 34 -1.43 16.20 -1.31
CA LEU A 34 -0.76 17.44 -0.94
C LEU A 34 0.65 17.10 -0.49
N THR A 35 1.63 17.84 -1.03
CA THR A 35 3.05 17.63 -0.69
C THR A 35 3.46 18.47 0.51
N ARG A 36 4.67 18.19 1.00
CA ARG A 36 5.28 18.82 2.17
C ARG A 36 5.39 20.35 2.13
N ASP A 37 5.50 20.97 0.96
CA ASP A 37 5.62 22.44 0.83
C ASP A 37 4.26 23.15 0.76
N GLY A 38 3.16 22.41 0.92
CA GLY A 38 1.80 22.93 0.76
C GLY A 38 1.41 23.16 -0.70
N SER A 39 2.26 22.77 -1.66
CA SER A 39 1.87 22.71 -3.07
C SER A 39 0.93 21.53 -3.28
N LEU A 40 -0.14 21.82 -4.02
CA LEU A 40 -1.04 20.81 -4.54
C LEU A 40 -0.30 20.04 -5.64
N LEU A 41 0.18 18.82 -5.36
CA LEU A 41 0.40 17.83 -6.42
C LEU A 41 -0.98 17.29 -6.80
N GLY A 42 -1.67 18.05 -7.65
CA GLY A 42 -2.97 17.71 -8.19
C GLY A 42 -2.87 16.60 -9.22
N THR A 43 -2.49 15.40 -8.80
CA THR A 43 -2.39 14.24 -9.68
C THR A 43 -3.68 13.45 -9.59
N ARG A 44 -4.47 13.48 -10.67
CA ARG A 44 -5.65 12.62 -10.80
C ARG A 44 -5.20 11.22 -11.18
N VAL A 45 -5.64 10.25 -10.40
CA VAL A 45 -5.35 8.83 -10.62
C VAL A 45 -6.64 8.07 -10.87
N ASP A 46 -6.58 7.08 -11.75
CA ASP A 46 -7.70 6.21 -12.06
C ASP A 46 -7.81 5.07 -11.05
N LEU A 47 -8.93 5.03 -10.34
CA LEU A 47 -9.24 4.03 -9.33
C LEU A 47 -10.41 3.13 -9.74
N GLU A 48 -10.80 3.14 -11.01
CA GLU A 48 -11.87 2.27 -11.52
C GLU A 48 -11.60 0.82 -11.13
N GLY A 49 -12.57 0.14 -10.52
CA GLY A 49 -12.45 -1.24 -10.08
C GLY A 49 -11.95 -1.44 -8.65
N LEU A 50 -11.39 -0.41 -7.99
CA LEU A 50 -11.16 -0.44 -6.55
C LEU A 50 -12.47 -0.14 -5.80
N GLN A 51 -12.70 -0.85 -4.69
CA GLN A 51 -13.95 -0.84 -3.95
C GLN A 51 -13.74 -0.63 -2.44
N GLY A 52 -14.82 -0.28 -1.75
CA GLY A 52 -14.83 -0.20 -0.30
C GLY A 52 -14.03 0.99 0.28
N THR A 53 -13.44 0.77 1.45
CA THR A 53 -12.56 1.76 2.11
C THR A 53 -11.16 1.67 1.53
N LEU A 54 -10.62 2.79 1.07
CA LEU A 54 -9.27 2.86 0.52
C LEU A 54 -8.27 3.41 1.56
N GLU A 55 -7.05 2.89 1.52
CA GLU A 55 -5.88 3.40 2.26
C GLU A 55 -4.81 3.89 1.28
N LEU A 56 -4.09 4.94 1.67
CA LEU A 56 -3.03 5.56 0.89
C LEU A 56 -1.70 5.40 1.61
N HIS A 57 -0.68 4.95 0.90
CA HIS A 57 0.70 4.85 1.36
C HIS A 57 1.58 5.68 0.44
N LEU A 58 2.44 6.52 1.00
CA LEU A 58 3.39 7.34 0.23
C LEU A 58 4.80 6.76 0.35
N SER A 59 5.57 6.86 -0.73
CA SER A 59 7.00 6.53 -0.68
C SER A 59 7.78 7.59 0.11
N PRO A 60 8.91 7.22 0.75
CA PRO A 60 9.74 8.16 1.51
C PRO A 60 10.25 9.37 0.72
N ASP A 61 10.42 9.21 -0.60
CA ASP A 61 10.88 10.23 -1.54
C ASP A 61 9.74 10.99 -2.23
N GLU A 62 8.49 10.72 -1.85
CA GLU A 62 7.28 11.34 -2.41
C GLU A 62 7.15 11.17 -3.93
N GLN A 63 7.81 10.17 -4.52
CA GLN A 63 7.71 9.86 -5.96
C GLN A 63 6.54 8.92 -6.28
N PHE A 64 6.15 8.06 -5.34
CA PHE A 64 5.13 7.04 -5.54
C PHE A 64 4.05 7.08 -4.47
N ALA A 65 2.86 6.64 -4.86
CA ALA A 65 1.75 6.39 -3.95
C ALA A 65 1.10 5.04 -4.25
N ALA A 66 0.82 4.26 -3.21
CA ALA A 66 0.00 3.07 -3.30
C ALA A 66 -1.39 3.37 -2.72
N VAL A 67 -2.44 3.08 -3.49
CA VAL A 67 -3.84 3.13 -3.06
C VAL A 67 -4.37 1.71 -3.01
N VAL A 68 -4.76 1.25 -1.83
CA VAL A 68 -5.19 -0.14 -1.60
C VAL A 68 -6.60 -0.21 -1.03
N GLU A 69 -7.34 -1.26 -1.36
CA GLU A 69 -8.58 -1.60 -0.66
C GLU A 69 -8.24 -2.10 0.74
N ARG A 70 -8.58 -1.34 1.78
CA ARG A 70 -8.22 -1.64 3.17
C ARG A 70 -8.53 -3.08 3.56
N PHE A 71 -9.73 -3.55 3.24
CA PHE A 71 -10.21 -4.92 3.49
C PHE A 71 -10.65 -5.54 2.17
N GLY A 72 -9.79 -5.47 1.17
CA GLY A 72 -10.05 -6.00 -0.16
C GLY A 72 -8.79 -6.56 -0.80
N GLN A 73 -8.96 -7.06 -2.02
CA GLN A 73 -7.95 -7.81 -2.76
C GLN A 73 -7.01 -6.86 -3.51
N PHE A 74 -7.52 -5.71 -3.95
CA PHE A 74 -6.83 -4.93 -4.96
C PHE A 74 -6.17 -3.69 -4.40
N GLY A 75 -5.15 -3.24 -5.13
CA GLY A 75 -4.52 -1.95 -4.95
C GLY A 75 -3.80 -1.52 -6.22
N ARG A 76 -3.24 -0.32 -6.21
CA ARG A 76 -2.51 0.26 -7.33
C ARG A 76 -1.38 1.13 -6.84
N VAL A 77 -0.31 1.17 -7.62
CA VAL A 77 0.81 2.10 -7.41
C VAL A 77 0.84 3.11 -8.54
N PHE A 78 1.08 4.36 -8.20
CA PHE A 78 1.14 5.48 -9.12
C PHE A 78 2.45 6.25 -8.95
N GLU A 79 3.05 6.65 -10.06
CA GLU A 79 4.04 7.72 -10.09
C GLU A 79 3.32 9.06 -9.88
N LEU A 80 3.69 9.80 -8.83
CA LEU A 80 2.99 11.00 -8.42
C LEU A 80 3.19 12.19 -9.37
N SER A 81 4.34 12.26 -10.05
CA SER A 81 4.69 13.35 -10.96
C SER A 81 3.78 13.37 -12.21
N THR A 82 3.36 12.19 -12.67
CA THR A 82 2.58 12.00 -13.90
C THR A 82 1.16 11.50 -13.65
N GLY A 83 0.91 10.85 -12.52
CA GLY A 83 -0.31 10.08 -12.27
C GLY A 83 -0.36 8.75 -12.99
N HIS A 84 0.73 8.34 -13.63
CA HIS A 84 0.80 7.08 -14.33
C HIS A 84 0.75 5.92 -13.34
N LYS A 85 -0.14 4.95 -13.60
CA LYS A 85 -0.20 3.70 -12.85
C LYS A 85 1.00 2.84 -13.23
N THR A 86 1.88 2.56 -12.27
CA THR A 86 3.05 1.71 -12.49
C THR A 86 2.79 0.25 -12.12
N MET A 87 1.84 -0.01 -11.20
CA MET A 87 1.52 -1.37 -10.76
C MET A 87 0.03 -1.55 -10.46
N ASP A 88 -0.48 -2.76 -10.71
CA ASP A 88 -1.65 -3.30 -10.03
C ASP A 88 -1.16 -4.23 -8.92
N LEU A 89 -1.81 -4.15 -7.75
CA LEU A 89 -1.54 -5.00 -6.60
C LEU A 89 -2.70 -5.98 -6.45
N ASP A 90 -2.37 -7.25 -6.30
CA ASP A 90 -3.30 -8.33 -6.04
C ASP A 90 -2.71 -9.19 -4.92
N ARG A 91 -3.42 -9.26 -3.78
CA ARG A 91 -3.01 -10.04 -2.62
C ARG A 91 -3.71 -11.40 -2.51
N GLY A 92 -4.35 -11.86 -3.59
CA GLY A 92 -5.13 -13.09 -3.62
C GLY A 92 -6.57 -12.92 -3.13
N ASP A 93 -7.42 -13.87 -3.52
CA ASP A 93 -8.87 -13.85 -3.30
C ASP A 93 -9.32 -14.67 -2.07
N TYR A 94 -8.39 -15.32 -1.38
CA TYR A 94 -8.70 -16.11 -0.19
C TYR A 94 -8.93 -15.20 1.03
N HIS A 95 -10.21 -14.92 1.32
CA HIS A 95 -10.66 -14.16 2.47
C HIS A 95 -9.95 -12.80 2.69
N PRO A 96 -9.78 -11.94 1.65
CA PRO A 96 -9.07 -10.66 1.76
C PRO A 96 -9.71 -9.69 2.76
N GLU A 97 -11.02 -9.85 3.04
CA GLU A 97 -11.77 -9.04 4.00
C GLU A 97 -11.33 -9.21 5.46
N THR A 98 -10.58 -10.27 5.75
CA THR A 98 -10.21 -10.66 7.13
C THR A 98 -9.02 -9.90 7.70
N SER A 99 -8.24 -9.22 6.84
CA SER A 99 -7.01 -8.53 7.25
C SER A 99 -6.78 -7.28 6.42
N VAL A 100 -6.07 -6.31 7.00
CA VAL A 100 -5.73 -5.07 6.27
C VAL A 100 -4.78 -5.40 5.11
N HIS A 101 -4.99 -4.79 3.94
CA HIS A 101 -4.12 -4.96 2.78
C HIS A 101 -2.67 -4.59 3.12
N PRO A 102 -1.74 -5.55 3.10
CA PRO A 102 -0.36 -5.29 3.49
C PRO A 102 0.36 -4.53 2.37
N ALA A 103 0.73 -3.28 2.63
CA ALA A 103 1.56 -2.48 1.74
C ALA A 103 2.39 -1.48 2.56
N ALA A 104 3.67 -1.32 2.23
CA ALA A 104 4.52 -0.26 2.77
C ALA A 104 5.73 0.02 1.86
N PHE A 105 6.01 1.31 1.65
CA PHE A 105 7.24 1.73 1.00
C PHE A 105 8.39 1.83 1.99
N PHE A 106 9.60 1.53 1.52
CA PHE A 106 10.83 1.68 2.29
C PHE A 106 11.99 2.03 1.36
N THR A 107 13.13 2.40 1.95
CA THR A 107 14.36 2.69 1.21
C THR A 107 15.43 1.66 1.55
N LEU A 108 16.07 1.11 0.53
CA LEU A 108 17.24 0.23 0.67
C LEU A 108 18.33 0.71 -0.30
N ASP A 109 19.52 1.00 0.22
CA ASP A 109 20.65 1.52 -0.56
C ASP A 109 20.31 2.72 -1.46
N GLY A 110 19.46 3.62 -0.94
CA GLY A 110 18.99 4.82 -1.64
C GLY A 110 17.93 4.57 -2.71
N ARG A 111 17.41 3.34 -2.83
CA ARG A 111 16.34 2.97 -3.75
C ARG A 111 15.03 2.81 -3.02
N THR A 112 13.95 3.37 -3.57
CA THR A 112 12.59 3.20 -3.07
C THR A 112 12.05 1.85 -3.52
N LEU A 113 11.57 1.06 -2.57
CA LEU A 113 11.00 -0.28 -2.79
C LEU A 113 9.63 -0.38 -2.11
N LEU A 114 8.78 -1.28 -2.61
CA LEU A 114 7.48 -1.57 -2.04
C LEU A 114 7.45 -3.01 -1.53
N VAL A 115 7.16 -3.22 -0.25
CA VAL A 115 6.72 -4.53 0.25
C VAL A 115 5.20 -4.58 0.21
N HIS A 116 4.63 -5.63 -0.37
CA HIS A 116 3.18 -5.80 -0.47
C HIS A 116 2.76 -7.27 -0.49
N GLY A 117 1.46 -7.49 -0.28
CA GLY A 117 0.83 -8.80 -0.49
C GLY A 117 0.84 -9.20 -1.97
N THR A 118 1.25 -10.43 -2.24
CA THR A 118 1.18 -11.06 -3.58
C THR A 118 0.35 -12.34 -3.59
N ASP A 119 -0.05 -12.81 -2.41
CA ASP A 119 -1.02 -13.88 -2.19
C ASP A 119 -1.50 -13.81 -0.72
N TRP A 120 -2.51 -14.60 -0.36
CA TRP A 120 -3.21 -14.50 0.93
C TRP A 120 -2.30 -14.64 2.16
N ASN A 121 -1.23 -15.43 2.03
CA ASN A 121 -0.20 -15.68 3.06
C ASN A 121 1.21 -15.26 2.63
N ARG A 122 1.33 -14.32 1.69
CA ARG A 122 2.62 -14.01 1.06
C ARG A 122 2.89 -12.53 0.94
N LEU A 123 4.14 -12.16 1.26
CA LEU A 123 4.71 -10.85 0.97
C LEU A 123 5.86 -10.98 -0.02
N ASP A 124 5.95 -10.02 -0.92
CA ASP A 124 7.11 -9.83 -1.79
C ASP A 124 7.52 -8.36 -1.83
N VAL A 125 8.76 -8.13 -2.24
CA VAL A 125 9.30 -6.81 -2.51
C VAL A 125 9.32 -6.59 -4.01
N SER A 126 8.80 -5.45 -4.44
CA SER A 126 8.75 -5.04 -5.83
C SER A 126 9.38 -3.67 -6.02
N ASP A 127 9.92 -3.45 -7.21
CA ASP A 127 10.32 -2.14 -7.69
C ASP A 127 9.06 -1.35 -8.10
N PRO A 128 8.76 -0.20 -7.47
CA PRO A 128 7.52 0.54 -7.71
C PRO A 128 7.49 1.32 -9.03
N GLU A 129 8.64 1.52 -9.67
CA GLU A 129 8.74 2.18 -10.97
C GLU A 129 8.37 1.20 -12.09
N THR A 130 8.91 -0.02 -12.01
CA THR A 130 8.78 -1.03 -13.07
C THR A 130 7.73 -2.10 -12.81
N GLY A 131 7.34 -2.30 -11.55
CA GLY A 131 6.50 -3.40 -11.09
C GLY A 131 7.23 -4.75 -10.99
N GLU A 132 8.55 -4.80 -11.18
CA GLU A 132 9.32 -6.04 -11.10
C GLU A 132 9.34 -6.59 -9.66
N VAL A 133 8.94 -7.85 -9.49
CA VAL A 133 8.99 -8.55 -8.20
C VAL A 133 10.41 -9.08 -7.95
N MET A 134 11.12 -8.44 -7.03
CA MET A 134 12.54 -8.68 -6.74
C MET A 134 12.79 -9.91 -5.86
N THR A 135 11.76 -10.40 -5.17
CA THR A 135 11.87 -11.52 -4.22
C THR A 135 11.09 -12.76 -4.66
N THR A 136 10.84 -12.88 -5.96
CA THR A 136 10.08 -14.00 -6.55
C THR A 136 10.63 -15.35 -6.07
N ARG A 137 9.74 -16.14 -5.47
CA ARG A 137 9.99 -17.52 -5.03
C ARG A 137 8.87 -18.44 -5.49
N GLU A 138 9.17 -19.73 -5.59
CA GLU A 138 8.18 -20.76 -5.93
C GLU A 138 7.03 -20.78 -4.92
N PRO A 139 5.79 -21.07 -5.33
CA PRO A 139 4.65 -21.18 -4.42
C PRO A 139 4.88 -22.25 -3.36
N THR A 140 4.62 -21.92 -2.10
CA THR A 140 4.61 -22.90 -1.01
C THR A 140 3.25 -23.58 -0.96
N SER A 141 2.94 -24.46 -1.91
CA SER A 141 1.69 -25.22 -1.85
C SER A 141 1.75 -26.26 -0.73
N CYS A 142 0.73 -26.27 0.14
CA CYS A 142 0.42 -27.45 0.93
C CYS A 142 -0.18 -28.49 -0.03
N VAL A 143 0.49 -29.62 -0.20
CA VAL A 143 -0.13 -30.76 -0.88
C VAL A 143 -0.89 -31.51 0.20
N ASP A 144 -2.21 -31.69 0.05
CA ASP A 144 -3.14 -32.31 1.00
C ASP A 144 -2.77 -33.74 1.47
N ALA A 145 -1.60 -34.28 1.06
CA ALA A 145 -1.15 -35.63 1.40
C ALA A 145 0.40 -35.79 1.40
N GLY A 146 1.17 -34.83 1.95
CA GLY A 146 2.63 -34.93 1.98
C GLY A 146 3.35 -34.11 3.06
N ASP A 147 4.68 -34.18 3.05
CA ASP A 147 5.58 -33.40 3.90
C ASP A 147 5.32 -31.90 3.68
N VAL A 148 4.88 -31.21 4.73
CA VAL A 148 4.68 -29.75 4.71
C VAL A 148 6.02 -29.09 4.40
N PRO A 149 6.12 -28.24 3.36
CA PRO A 149 7.35 -27.52 3.08
C PRO A 149 7.82 -26.74 4.31
N GLU A 150 9.14 -26.69 4.55
CA GLU A 150 9.74 -26.03 5.72
C GLU A 150 9.30 -24.56 5.90
N HIS A 151 8.83 -23.92 4.83
CA HIS A 151 8.40 -22.53 4.81
C HIS A 151 6.91 -22.34 4.49
N TYR A 152 6.06 -23.35 4.72
CA TYR A 152 4.61 -23.17 4.62
C TYR A 152 4.11 -22.27 5.75
N LEU A 153 3.36 -21.23 5.40
CA LEU A 153 2.85 -20.22 6.32
C LEU A 153 1.32 -20.23 6.25
N ASP A 154 0.64 -20.55 7.34
CA ASP A 154 -0.83 -20.57 7.40
C ASP A 154 -1.35 -19.40 8.25
N TYR A 155 -1.05 -18.19 7.78
CA TYR A 155 -1.50 -16.97 8.45
C TYR A 155 -1.60 -15.81 7.46
N PHE A 156 -2.49 -14.87 7.78
CA PHE A 156 -2.63 -13.64 7.03
C PHE A 156 -1.56 -12.63 7.44
N HIS A 157 -0.96 -11.98 6.46
CA HIS A 157 -0.25 -10.73 6.68
C HIS A 157 -1.25 -9.56 6.70
N ALA A 158 -0.99 -8.56 7.53
CA ALA A 158 -1.82 -7.37 7.69
C ALA A 158 -0.95 -6.10 7.66
N GLY A 159 -1.50 -4.97 8.12
CA GLY A 159 -0.85 -3.66 8.10
C GLY A 159 0.64 -3.71 8.47
N LEU A 160 1.46 -3.14 7.59
CA LEU A 160 2.91 -3.15 7.70
C LEU A 160 3.40 -1.83 8.31
N SER A 161 4.51 -1.88 9.02
CA SER A 161 5.20 -0.70 9.54
C SER A 161 6.69 -0.85 9.29
N VAL A 162 7.30 0.20 8.75
CA VAL A 162 8.73 0.24 8.44
C VAL A 162 9.45 0.86 9.63
N SER A 163 10.60 0.29 10.00
CA SER A 163 11.44 0.86 11.04
C SER A 163 11.89 2.27 10.64
N PRO A 164 11.89 3.25 11.57
CA PRO A 164 12.52 4.54 11.37
C PRO A 164 14.01 4.43 11.04
#